data_AF-A0A1Y2MT47-F1
#
_entry.id   AF-A0A1Y2MT47-F1
#
_cell.length_a   1.000
_cell.length_b   1.000
_cell.length_c   1.000
_cell.angle_alpha   90.00
_cell.angle_beta   90.00
_cell.angle_gamma   90.00
#
_symmetry.space_group_name_H-M   'P 1'
#
loop_
_entity.id
_entity.type
_entity.pdbx_description
1 polymer ?
#
loop_
_entity_poly.entity_id
_entity_poly.type
_entity_poly.pdbx_seq_one_letter_code
_entity_poly.pdbx_strand_id
1 'polypeptide(L)' 'MHGNANVLTGDRGTSALAQGPSAHSCPVEIEAVTAEVPPVTVSGPLANA' A
#
# COMPACT_ATOMS: atom_id res chain seq x y z
N MET A 1 11.99 -1.63 -0.59
CA MET A 1 10.53 -1.41 -0.71
C MET A 1 10.08 -0.24 0.17
N HIS A 2 9.27 0.72 -0.31
CA HIS A 2 8.88 1.91 0.49
C HIS A 2 7.74 1.66 1.49
N GLY A 3 6.85 0.70 1.22
CA GLY A 3 5.73 0.37 2.12
C GLY A 3 4.50 1.26 1.95
N ASN A 4 3.99 1.41 0.72
CA ASN A 4 2.74 2.13 0.47
C ASN A 4 1.55 1.38 1.10
N ALA A 5 0.89 1.98 2.10
CA ALA A 5 -0.24 1.38 2.79
C ALA A 5 -1.43 1.05 1.87
N ASN A 6 -1.63 1.83 0.79
CA ASN A 6 -2.74 1.61 -0.13
C ASN A 6 -2.59 0.32 -0.98
N VAL A 7 -1.44 -0.35 -0.91
CA VAL A 7 -1.28 -1.70 -1.46
C VAL A 7 -2.22 -2.71 -0.78
N LEU A 8 -2.61 -2.45 0.47
CA LEU A 8 -3.50 -3.31 1.26
C LEU A 8 -4.96 -2.86 1.21
N THR A 9 -5.22 -1.58 0.93
CA THR A 9 -6.57 -1.02 0.97
C THR A 9 -7.42 -1.52 -0.18
N GLY A 10 -8.70 -1.82 0.09
CA GLY A 10 -9.64 -2.20 -0.96
C GLY A 10 -10.17 -1.01 -1.75
N ASP A 11 -10.29 -1.17 -3.07
CA ASP A 11 -10.94 -0.19 -3.95
C ASP A 11 -12.45 -0.43 -3.99
N ARG A 12 -13.16 0.15 -3.02
CA ARG A 12 -14.62 0.05 -2.90
C ARG A 12 -15.24 1.39 -2.51
N GLY A 13 -16.33 1.74 -3.20
CA GLY A 13 -17.15 2.90 -2.89
C GLY A 13 -17.82 2.79 -1.52
N THR A 14 -18.03 3.92 -0.83
CA THR A 14 -18.70 3.97 0.48
C THR A 14 -20.15 3.48 0.43
N SER A 15 -20.87 3.77 -0.65
CA SER A 15 -22.23 3.27 -0.91
C SER A 15 -22.61 3.45 -2.39
N ALA A 16 -23.70 2.82 -2.82
CA ALA A 16 -24.26 2.98 -4.17
C ALA A 16 -24.54 4.45 -4.53
N LEU A 17 -24.89 5.27 -3.54
CA LEU A 17 -25.21 6.69 -3.73
C LEU A 17 -23.96 7.58 -3.74
N ALA A 18 -23.10 7.45 -2.72
CA ALA A 18 -22.04 8.42 -2.46
C ALA A 18 -20.73 8.15 -3.22
N GLN A 19 -20.43 6.87 -3.53
CA GLN A 19 -19.25 6.45 -4.32
C GLN A 19 -17.91 7.07 -3.87
N GLY A 20 -17.78 7.41 -2.58
CA GLY A 20 -16.53 7.93 -2.02
C GLY A 20 -15.54 6.80 -1.69
N PRO A 21 -14.27 7.11 -1.39
CA PRO A 21 -13.28 6.10 -1.02
C PRO A 21 -13.54 5.51 0.37
N SER A 22 -13.29 4.21 0.54
CA SER A 22 -13.42 3.48 1.82
C SER A 22 -12.08 2.97 2.36
N ALA A 23 -10.96 3.56 1.95
CA ALA A 23 -9.60 3.03 2.18
C ALA A 23 -9.23 2.83 3.66
N HIS A 24 -9.80 3.62 4.57
CA HIS A 24 -9.53 3.53 6.01
C HIS A 24 -10.22 2.36 6.72
N SER A 25 -11.06 1.60 6.03
CA SER A 25 -11.68 0.37 6.53
C SER A 25 -11.02 -0.84 5.88
N CYS A 26 -9.86 -1.25 6.41
CA CYS A 26 -9.02 -2.31 5.86
C CYS A 26 -8.46 -3.19 7.00
N PRO A 27 -9.13 -4.30 7.36
CA PRO A 27 -8.56 -5.25 8.31
C PRO A 27 -7.37 -5.96 7.68
N VAL A 28 -6.30 -6.12 8.46
CA VAL A 28 -5.05 -6.76 8.05
C VAL A 28 -4.55 -7.68 9.15
N GLU A 29 -3.74 -8.65 8.77
CA GLU A 29 -2.96 -9.48 9.69
C GLU A 29 -1.47 -9.13 9.53
N ILE A 30 -0.69 -9.29 10.59
CA ILE A 30 0.75 -9.03 10.57
C ILE A 30 1.52 -10.22 11.13
N GLU A 31 2.72 -10.44 10.58
CA GLU A 31 3.69 -11.41 11.08
C GLU A 31 5.11 -10.87 10.97
N ALA A 32 6.05 -11.54 11.64
CA ALA A 32 7.46 -11.20 11.53
C ALA A 32 8.00 -11.59 10.14
N VAL A 33 8.70 -10.66 9.49
CA VAL A 33 9.37 -10.94 8.21
C VAL A 33 10.58 -11.84 8.46
N THR A 34 10.60 -13.02 7.86
CA THR A 34 11.71 -13.98 7.97
C THR A 34 12.57 -14.08 6.71
N ALA A 35 12.25 -13.30 5.67
CA ALA A 35 12.94 -13.28 4.38
C ALA A 35 13.80 -12.02 4.20
N GLU A 36 14.72 -12.06 3.23
CA GLU A 36 15.51 -10.89 2.85
C GLU A 36 14.62 -9.77 2.29
N VAL A 37 14.80 -8.55 2.79
CA VAL A 37 14.02 -7.37 2.37
C VAL A 37 14.78 -6.61 1.28
N PRO A 38 14.19 -6.41 0.08
CA PRO A 38 14.84 -5.65 -0.99
C PRO A 38 15.11 -4.18 -0.60
N PRO A 39 16.20 -3.57 -1.10
CA PRO A 39 16.54 -2.18 -0.79
C PRO A 39 15.44 -1.19 -1.21
N VAL A 40 15.40 -0.02 -0.56
CA VAL A 40 14.49 1.07 -0.93
C VAL A 40 15.12 1.89 -2.06
N THR A 41 14.44 1.97 -3.21
CA THR A 41 14.95 2.66 -4.40
C THR A 41 14.21 3.96 -4.73
N VAL A 42 13.00 4.16 -4.19
CA VAL A 42 12.11 5.28 -4.57
C VAL A 42 12.67 6.66 -4.24
N SER A 43 13.57 6.76 -3.25
CA SER A 43 14.22 8.01 -2.84
C SER A 43 15.59 8.22 -3.50
N GLY A 44 16.05 7.24 -4.28
CA GLY A 44 17.31 7.32 -5.02
C GLY A 44 17.17 8.11 -6.32
N PRO A 45 18.28 8.32 -7.05
CA PRO A 45 18.25 8.92 -8.37
C PRO A 45 17.41 8.05 -9.32
N LEU A 46 16.78 8.70 -10.30
CA LEU A 46 16.12 7.98 -11.38
C LEU A 46 17.17 7.15 -12.13
N ALA A 47 16.91 5.85 -12.28
CA ALA A 47 17.74 5.02 -13.10
C ALA A 47 17.70 5.55 -14.55
N ASN A 48 18.88 5.90 -15.09
CA ASN A 48 19.11 6.50 -16.42
C ASN A 48 18.81 8.00 -16.56
N ALA A 49 18.80 8.78 -15.47
CA ALA A 49 18.96 10.23 -15.56
C ALA A 49 20.38 10.63 -16.01
#